data_AF-A0AAU5FSN9-F1
#
_entry.id   AF-A0AAU5FSN9-F1
#
_cell.length_a   1.000
_cell.length_b   1.000
_cell.length_c   1.000
_cell.angle_alpha   90.00
_cell.angle_beta   90.00
_cell.angle_gamma   90.00
#
_symmetry.space_group_name_H-M   'P 1'
#
loop_
_entity.id
_entity.type
_entity.pdbx_description
1 polymer ?
#
loop_
_entity_poly.entity_id
_entity_poly.type
_entity_poly.pdbx_seq_one_letter_code
_entity_poly.pdbx_strand_id
1 'polypeptide(L)'
;MALLAAGLISLAVAIFHGVYVLRKLWNDPRYADKMVISFSRLPYSPAVHRGAVRASLLLTAMAATISVFFFAAAVSDLQGNEGRDAGSLVALIALFLFLACFATHLSIIWFNFPRQLALPSMREDTGMVIAAFRRRFSSAKGR
;
A
#
# COMPACT_ATOMS: atom_id res chain seq x y z
N MET A 1 22.15 12.65 -7.30
CA MET A 1 21.02 13.60 -7.47
C MET A 1 19.69 12.92 -7.74
N ALA A 2 19.58 11.98 -8.70
CA ALA A 2 18.31 11.32 -9.01
C ALA A 2 17.68 10.57 -7.82
N LEU A 3 18.49 9.86 -7.02
CA LEU A 3 18.02 9.15 -5.82
C LEU A 3 17.45 10.10 -4.76
N LEU A 4 18.10 11.24 -4.51
CA LEU A 4 17.57 12.25 -3.58
C LEU A 4 16.22 12.80 -4.05
N ALA A 5 16.07 13.08 -5.34
CA ALA A 5 14.80 13.54 -5.91
C ALA A 5 13.71 12.46 -5.76
N ALA A 6 14.01 11.20 -6.07
CA ALA A 6 13.08 10.09 -5.90
C ALA A 6 12.68 9.88 -4.42
N GLY A 7 13.62 10.02 -3.49
CA GLY A 7 13.39 10.02 -2.05
C GLY A 7 12.45 11.14 -1.62
N LEU A 8 12.73 12.39 -2.01
CA LEU A 8 11.89 13.55 -1.69
C LEU A 8 10.46 13.42 -2.24
N ILE A 9 10.31 12.98 -3.49
CA ILE A 9 9.00 12.77 -4.11
C ILE A 9 8.23 11.69 -3.33
N SER A 10 8.87 10.56 -3.03
CA SER A 10 8.25 9.46 -2.29
C SER A 10 7.87 9.87 -0.87
N LEU A 11 8.72 10.67 -0.20
CA LEU A 11 8.45 11.23 1.12
C LEU A 11 7.26 12.18 1.09
N ALA A 12 7.20 13.09 0.10
CA ALA A 12 6.09 14.02 -0.07
C ALA A 12 4.77 13.27 -0.30
N VAL A 13 4.80 12.19 -1.11
CA VAL A 13 3.65 11.30 -1.30
C VAL A 13 3.26 10.62 0.02
N ALA A 14 4.22 10.09 0.77
CA ALA A 14 3.94 9.42 2.05
C ALA A 14 3.32 10.37 3.08
N ILE A 15 3.84 11.59 3.19
CA ILE A 15 3.32 12.63 4.10
C ILE A 15 1.93 13.07 3.66
N PHE A 16 1.75 13.44 2.39
CA PHE A 16 0.45 13.87 1.88
C PHE A 16 -0.59 12.75 2.03
N HIS A 17 -0.26 11.54 1.59
CA HIS A 17 -1.17 10.41 1.67
C HIS A 17 -1.45 10.04 3.12
N GLY A 18 -0.45 9.98 4.00
CA GLY A 18 -0.63 9.64 5.41
C GLY A 18 -1.44 10.67 6.20
N VAL A 19 -1.07 11.95 6.11
CA VAL A 19 -1.67 13.02 6.93
C VAL A 19 -3.04 13.44 6.41
N TYR A 20 -3.23 13.48 5.10
CA TYR A 20 -4.48 13.93 4.49
C TYR A 20 -5.37 12.76 4.07
N VAL A 21 -4.91 11.95 3.11
CA VAL A 21 -5.77 10.94 2.46
C VAL A 21 -6.16 9.83 3.44
N LEU A 22 -5.18 9.23 4.09
CA LEU A 22 -5.35 8.10 5.02
C LEU A 22 -6.16 8.53 6.23
N ARG A 23 -5.85 9.69 6.81
CA ARG A 23 -6.64 10.27 7.90
C ARG A 23 -8.10 10.45 7.49
N LYS A 24 -8.36 10.98 6.30
CA LYS A 24 -9.73 11.18 5.81
C LYS A 24 -10.44 9.85 5.55
N LEU A 25 -9.76 8.88 4.95
CA LEU A 25 -10.26 7.52 4.77
C LEU A 25 -10.65 6.88 6.11
N TRP A 26 -9.79 6.99 7.12
CA TRP A 26 -10.00 6.36 8.44
C TRP A 26 -11.19 6.94 9.21
N ASN A 27 -11.52 8.22 8.96
CA ASN A 27 -12.53 8.95 9.72
C ASN A 27 -13.84 9.17 8.96
N ASP A 28 -13.86 9.07 7.62
CA ASP A 28 -15.04 9.30 6.78
C ASP A 28 -15.28 8.12 5.81
N PRO A 29 -16.23 7.21 6.13
CA PRO A 29 -16.59 6.10 5.25
C PRO A 29 -17.06 6.55 3.85
N ARG A 30 -17.73 7.70 3.75
CA ARG A 30 -18.21 8.22 2.45
C ARG A 30 -17.05 8.65 1.56
N TYR A 31 -15.96 9.10 2.16
CA TYR A 31 -14.74 9.41 1.41
C TYR A 31 -14.08 8.14 0.85
N ALA A 32 -14.12 7.03 1.59
CA ALA A 32 -13.63 5.74 1.10
C ALA A 32 -14.40 5.25 -0.12
N ASP A 33 -15.74 5.35 -0.11
CA ASP A 33 -16.56 4.99 -1.28
C ASP A 33 -16.24 5.88 -2.50
N LYS A 34 -16.06 7.19 -2.29
CA LYS A 34 -15.64 8.12 -3.36
C LYS A 34 -14.30 7.71 -3.95
N MET A 35 -13.34 7.32 -3.12
CA MET A 35 -12.03 6.84 -3.59
C MET A 35 -12.14 5.56 -4.42
N VAL A 36 -12.98 4.60 -4.01
CA VAL A 36 -13.26 3.39 -4.81
C VAL A 36 -13.84 3.76 -6.18
N ILE A 37 -14.75 4.72 -6.23
CA ILE A 37 -15.33 5.22 -7.48
C ILE A 37 -14.25 5.92 -8.32
N SER A 38 -13.36 6.71 -7.73
CA SER A 38 -12.26 7.35 -8.48
C SER A 38 -11.35 6.32 -9.16
N PHE A 39 -11.15 5.15 -8.54
CA PHE A 39 -10.40 4.04 -9.14
C PHE A 39 -11.13 3.31 -10.26
N SER A 40 -12.45 3.51 -10.45
CA SER A 40 -13.23 2.84 -11.52
C SER A 40 -12.76 3.12 -12.94
N ARG A 41 -11.92 4.14 -13.13
CA ARG A 41 -11.28 4.45 -14.41
C ARG A 41 -10.13 3.50 -14.77
N LEU A 42 -9.64 2.72 -13.80
CA LEU A 42 -8.59 1.73 -14.04
C LEU A 42 -9.20 0.43 -14.59
N PRO A 43 -8.45 -0.35 -15.39
CA PRO A 43 -8.94 -1.59 -16.01
C PRO A 43 -8.95 -2.77 -15.01
N TYR A 44 -9.41 -2.55 -13.79
CA TYR A 44 -9.54 -3.59 -12.76
C TYR A 44 -10.97 -3.74 -12.28
N SER A 45 -11.26 -4.88 -11.65
CA SER A 45 -12.60 -5.14 -11.13
C SER A 45 -12.91 -4.25 -9.91
N PRO A 46 -14.20 -3.96 -9.63
CA PRO A 46 -14.59 -3.20 -8.43
C PRO A 46 -14.07 -3.79 -7.12
N ALA A 47 -13.89 -5.12 -7.05
CA ALA A 47 -13.33 -5.80 -5.89
C ALA A 47 -11.85 -5.43 -5.67
N VAL A 48 -11.08 -5.25 -6.74
CA VAL A 48 -9.68 -4.78 -6.67
C VAL A 48 -9.64 -3.34 -6.17
N HIS A 49 -10.46 -2.45 -6.74
CA HIS A 49 -10.52 -1.04 -6.31
C HIS A 49 -10.85 -0.91 -4.82
N ARG A 50 -11.86 -1.64 -4.35
CA ARG A 50 -12.25 -1.67 -2.94
C ARG A 50 -11.15 -2.25 -2.05
N GLY A 51 -10.50 -3.33 -2.49
CA GLY A 51 -9.35 -3.90 -1.79
C GLY A 51 -8.18 -2.93 -1.68
N ALA A 52 -7.87 -2.17 -2.74
CA ALA A 52 -6.78 -1.21 -2.77
C ALA A 52 -7.01 -0.04 -1.79
N VAL A 53 -8.25 0.50 -1.75
CA VAL A 53 -8.64 1.53 -0.77
C VAL A 53 -8.61 0.99 0.66
N ARG A 54 -9.09 -0.25 0.86
CA ARG A 54 -9.04 -0.92 2.17
C ARG A 54 -7.60 -1.07 2.68
N ALA A 55 -6.65 -1.33 1.78
CA ALA A 55 -5.24 -1.53 2.10
C ALA A 55 -4.39 -0.22 2.01
N SER A 56 -5.03 0.96 2.02
CA SER A 56 -4.35 2.25 1.84
C SER A 56 -3.28 2.58 2.89
N LEU A 57 -3.34 2.02 4.10
CA LEU A 57 -2.27 2.18 5.09
C LEU A 57 -0.93 1.64 4.56
N LEU A 58 -0.97 0.51 3.87
CA LEU A 58 0.22 -0.13 3.32
C LEU A 58 0.78 0.69 2.14
N LEU A 59 -0.05 1.43 1.41
CA LEU A 59 0.44 2.38 0.39
C LEU A 59 1.25 3.51 1.02
N THR A 60 0.80 4.08 2.14
CA THR A 60 1.58 5.06 2.90
C THR A 60 2.90 4.47 3.39
N ALA A 61 2.87 3.27 3.97
CA ALA A 61 4.05 2.59 4.48
C ALA A 61 5.06 2.26 3.36
N MET A 62 4.57 1.81 2.20
CA MET A 62 5.40 1.58 1.02
C MET A 62 6.06 2.88 0.54
N ALA A 63 5.32 3.98 0.43
CA ALA A 63 5.89 5.28 0.04
C ALA A 63 6.95 5.79 1.04
N ALA A 64 6.73 5.59 2.34
CA ALA A 64 7.69 5.97 3.38
C ALA A 64 8.96 5.10 3.34
N THR A 65 8.81 3.78 3.23
CA THR A 65 9.95 2.85 3.22
C THR A 65 10.78 2.99 1.94
N ILE A 66 10.15 3.15 0.77
CA ILE A 66 10.91 3.39 -0.48
C ILE A 66 11.62 4.74 -0.47
N SER A 67 11.06 5.76 0.20
CA SER A 67 11.75 7.03 0.44
C SER A 67 13.03 6.82 1.25
N VAL A 68 12.96 6.06 2.35
CA VAL A 68 14.15 5.74 3.18
C VAL A 68 15.20 4.99 2.36
N PHE A 69 14.78 4.03 1.54
CA PHE A 69 15.68 3.32 0.62
C PHE A 69 16.45 4.29 -0.28
N PHE A 70 15.75 5.21 -0.95
CA PHE A 70 16.38 6.17 -1.86
C PHE A 70 17.33 7.14 -1.13
N PHE A 71 16.98 7.61 0.07
CA PHE A 71 17.89 8.45 0.85
C PHE A 71 19.12 7.68 1.33
N ALA A 72 18.95 6.45 1.82
CA ALA A 72 20.07 5.63 2.26
C ALA A 72 21.04 5.33 1.11
N ALA A 73 20.51 4.94 -0.06
CA ALA A 73 21.32 4.74 -1.26
C ALA A 73 22.03 6.03 -1.71
N ALA A 74 21.34 7.16 -1.69
CA ALA A 74 21.95 8.45 -2.05
C ALA A 74 23.07 8.88 -1.10
N VAL A 75 22.90 8.65 0.21
CA VAL A 75 23.92 8.98 1.22
C VAL A 75 25.13 8.07 1.08
N SER A 76 24.94 6.77 0.85
CA SER A 76 26.04 5.83 0.57
C SER A 76 26.87 6.24 -0.64
N ASP A 77 26.23 6.69 -1.72
CA ASP A 77 26.93 7.17 -2.91
C ASP A 77 27.79 8.42 -2.62
N LEU A 78 27.33 9.30 -1.71
CA LEU A 78 28.03 10.53 -1.34
C LEU A 78 29.20 10.30 -0.36
N GLN A 79 29.09 9.31 0.54
CA GLN A 79 30.09 9.03 1.58
C GLN A 79 31.23 8.11 1.13
N GLY A 80 31.16 7.54 -0.08
CA GLY A 80 32.17 6.61 -0.57
C GLY A 80 32.29 5.35 0.31
N ASN A 81 33.48 4.74 0.38
CA ASN A 81 33.67 3.46 1.07
C ASN A 81 33.46 3.52 2.60
N GLU A 82 33.63 4.68 3.25
CA GLU A 82 33.52 4.79 4.72
C GLU A 82 32.07 4.70 5.23
N GLY A 83 31.09 5.15 4.44
CA GLY A 83 29.65 5.12 4.78
C GLY A 83 28.86 4.00 4.09
N ARG A 84 29.53 3.19 3.27
CA ARG A 84 28.88 2.25 2.36
C ARG A 84 28.15 1.13 3.09
N ASP A 85 28.75 0.57 4.14
CA ASP A 85 28.21 -0.59 4.85
C ASP A 85 26.92 -0.25 5.61
N ALA A 86 26.92 0.87 6.34
CA ALA A 86 25.76 1.30 7.11
C ALA A 86 24.58 1.69 6.20
N GLY A 87 24.82 2.52 5.17
CA GLY A 87 23.75 2.93 4.27
C GLY A 87 23.23 1.79 3.38
N SER A 88 24.08 0.82 3.01
CA SER A 88 23.65 -0.40 2.31
C SER A 88 22.74 -1.27 3.19
N LEU A 89 23.07 -1.41 4.48
CA LEU A 89 22.25 -2.15 5.43
C LEU A 89 20.88 -1.48 5.62
N VAL A 90 20.85 -0.15 5.80
CA VAL A 90 19.60 0.62 5.93
C VAL A 90 18.75 0.51 4.66
N ALA A 91 19.37 0.62 3.48
CA ALA A 91 18.68 0.45 2.21
C ALA A 91 18.08 -0.96 2.11
N LEU A 92 18.84 -2.00 2.46
CA LEU A 92 18.35 -3.37 2.42
C LEU A 92 17.15 -3.60 3.35
N ILE A 93 17.20 -3.08 4.58
CA ILE A 93 16.08 -3.16 5.54
C ILE A 93 14.86 -2.41 5.01
N ALA A 94 15.05 -1.21 4.47
CA ALA A 94 13.97 -0.41 3.91
C ALA A 94 13.29 -1.11 2.72
N LEU A 95 14.09 -1.73 1.83
CA LEU A 95 13.58 -2.53 0.71
C LEU A 95 12.82 -3.77 1.19
N PHE A 96 13.34 -4.47 2.20
CA PHE A 96 12.65 -5.62 2.78
C PHE A 96 11.29 -5.22 3.37
N LEU A 97 11.23 -4.11 4.11
CA LEU A 97 9.98 -3.59 4.67
C LEU A 97 9.00 -3.16 3.57
N PHE A 98 9.48 -2.56 2.48
CA PHE A 98 8.66 -2.23 1.31
C PHE A 98 8.01 -3.49 0.73
N LEU A 99 8.81 -4.55 0.51
CA LEU A 99 8.31 -5.82 -0.04
C LEU A 99 7.33 -6.51 0.91
N ALA A 100 7.59 -6.47 2.22
CA ALA A 100 6.67 -6.99 3.22
C ALA A 100 5.34 -6.22 3.23
N CYS A 101 5.38 -4.88 3.12
CA CYS A 101 4.18 -4.05 2.99
C CYS A 101 3.43 -4.36 1.69
N PHE A 102 4.15 -4.57 0.58
CA PHE A 102 3.56 -4.91 -0.71
C PHE A 102 2.85 -6.27 -0.68
N ALA A 103 3.50 -7.30 -0.15
CA ALA A 103 2.90 -8.62 0.04
C ALA A 103 1.66 -8.56 0.95
N THR A 104 1.73 -7.77 2.02
CA THR A 104 0.60 -7.55 2.93
C THR A 104 -0.54 -6.78 2.26
N HIS A 105 -0.23 -5.79 1.43
CA HIS A 105 -1.20 -5.04 0.64
C HIS A 105 -1.98 -5.97 -0.30
N LEU A 106 -1.27 -6.83 -1.05
CA LEU A 106 -1.90 -7.84 -1.91
C LEU A 106 -2.74 -8.84 -1.11
N SER A 107 -2.25 -9.27 0.06
CA SER A 107 -2.98 -10.18 0.96
C SER A 107 -4.30 -9.56 1.45
N ILE A 108 -4.31 -8.27 1.77
CA ILE A 108 -5.54 -7.55 2.14
C ILE A 108 -6.47 -7.41 0.93
N ILE A 109 -5.96 -7.15 -0.28
CA ILE A 109 -6.81 -7.07 -1.48
C ILE A 109 -7.48 -8.43 -1.77
N TRP A 110 -6.69 -9.52 -1.76
CA TRP A 110 -7.16 -10.86 -2.13
C TRP A 110 -8.02 -11.53 -1.06
N PHE A 111 -7.60 -11.42 0.21
CA PHE A 111 -8.15 -12.22 1.31
C PHE A 111 -8.74 -11.38 2.45
N ASN A 112 -8.51 -10.06 2.46
CA ASN A 112 -8.79 -9.19 3.60
C ASN A 112 -8.09 -9.69 4.89
N PHE A 113 -6.79 -10.00 4.78
CA PHE A 113 -5.96 -10.42 5.89
C PHE A 113 -4.57 -9.76 5.80
N PRO A 114 -4.00 -9.22 6.90
CA PRO A 114 -4.58 -9.13 8.25
C PRO A 114 -5.59 -7.99 8.37
N ARG A 115 -6.73 -8.25 9.02
CA ARG A 115 -7.86 -7.28 9.12
C ARG A 115 -7.54 -6.04 9.93
N GLN A 116 -6.58 -6.11 10.84
CA GLN A 116 -6.21 -5.01 11.73
C GLN A 116 -5.61 -3.84 10.93
N LEU A 117 -4.90 -4.15 9.84
CA LEU A 117 -4.27 -3.18 8.93
C LEU A 117 -5.22 -2.67 7.85
N ALA A 118 -6.41 -3.27 7.72
CA ALA A 118 -7.45 -2.79 6.84
C ALA A 118 -8.15 -1.55 7.40
N LEU A 119 -8.63 -0.71 6.48
CA LEU A 119 -9.45 0.46 6.79
C LEU A 119 -10.63 0.08 7.71
N PRO A 120 -10.87 0.78 8.85
CA PRO A 120 -11.85 0.37 9.86
C PRO A 120 -13.26 0.14 9.32
N SER A 121 -13.74 1.02 8.44
CA SER A 121 -15.05 0.92 7.80
C SER A 121 -15.19 -0.25 6.83
N MET A 122 -14.09 -0.91 6.46
CA MET A 122 -14.04 -1.99 5.46
C MET A 122 -13.46 -3.30 6.04
N ARG A 123 -13.30 -3.41 7.37
CA ARG A 123 -12.72 -4.61 8.00
C ARG A 123 -13.57 -5.87 7.82
N GLU A 124 -14.88 -5.71 7.71
CA GLU A 124 -15.82 -6.82 7.49
C GLU A 124 -16.06 -7.12 6.01
N ASP A 125 -15.43 -6.38 5.10
CA ASP A 125 -15.54 -6.67 3.69
C ASP A 125 -14.90 -8.02 3.34
N THR A 126 -15.42 -8.66 2.30
CA THR A 126 -14.83 -9.90 1.80
C THR A 126 -13.64 -9.59 0.88
N GLY A 127 -12.58 -10.40 0.96
CA GLY A 127 -11.47 -10.36 0.00
C GLY A 127 -11.94 -10.75 -1.41
N MET A 128 -11.25 -10.25 -2.45
CA MET A 128 -11.62 -10.52 -3.84
C MET A 128 -11.75 -12.02 -4.16
N VAL A 129 -10.79 -12.84 -3.72
CA VAL A 129 -10.76 -14.28 -4.02
C VAL A 129 -11.95 -14.98 -3.35
N ILE A 130 -12.21 -14.65 -2.09
CA ILE A 130 -13.32 -15.23 -1.33
C ILE A 130 -14.67 -14.82 -1.95
N ALA A 131 -14.80 -13.57 -2.39
CA ALA A 131 -16.00 -13.09 -3.07
C ALA A 131 -16.24 -13.82 -4.41
N ALA A 132 -15.17 -14.07 -5.17
CA ALA A 132 -15.23 -14.83 -6.43
C ALA A 132 -15.65 -16.29 -6.19
N PHE A 133 -15.08 -16.95 -5.19
CA PHE A 133 -15.47 -18.31 -4.81
C PHE A 133 -16.94 -18.38 -4.40
N ARG A 134 -17.42 -17.47 -3.56
CA ARG A 134 -18.83 -17.45 -3.11
C ARG A 134 -19.79 -17.31 -4.29
N ARG A 135 -19.50 -16.43 -5.26
CA ARG A 135 -20.31 -16.28 -6.48
C ARG A 135 -20.37 -17.56 -7.31
N ARG A 136 -19.24 -18.24 -7.48
CA ARG A 136 -19.18 -19.51 -8.22
C ARG A 136 -20.04 -20.59 -7.55
N PHE A 137 -19.96 -20.74 -6.23
CA PHE A 137 -20.74 -21.74 -5.50
C PHE A 137 -22.24 -21.41 -5.41
N SER A 138 -22.63 -20.14 -5.30
CA SER A 138 -24.04 -19.75 -5.34
C SER A 138 -24.69 -20.03 -6.69
N SER A 139 -23.96 -19.82 -7.80
CA SER A 139 -24.46 -20.13 -9.14
C SER A 139 -24.57 -21.63 -9.42
N ALA A 140 -23.79 -22.47 -8.73
CA ALA A 140 -23.87 -23.93 -8.84
C ALA A 140 -25.05 -24.54 -8.07
N LYS A 141 -25.56 -23.85 -7.03
CA LYS A 141 -26.66 -24.33 -6.18
C LYS A 141 -28.06 -23.91 -6.67
N GLY A 142 -28.12 -23.04 -7.68
CA GLY A 142 -29.36 -22.56 -8.32
C GLY A 142 -29.66 -23.18 -9.68
N ARG A 143 -28.92 -24.24 -10.06
CA ARG A 143 -29.24 -25.15 -11.17
C ARG A 143 -29.59 -26.51 -10.59
#